data_AF-A0A2V4WUW1-F1
#
_entry.id   AF-A0A2V4WUW1-F1
#
_cell.length_a   1.000
_cell.length_b   1.000
_cell.length_c   1.000
_cell.angle_alpha   90.00
_cell.angle_beta   90.00
_cell.angle_gamma   90.00
#
_symmetry.space_group_name_H-M   'P 1'
#
loop_
_entity.id
_entity.type
_entity.pdbx_description
1 polymer ?
#
loop_
_entity_poly.entity_id
_entity_poly.type
_entity_poly.pdbx_seq_one_letter_code
_entity_poly.pdbx_strand_id
1 'polypeptide(L)'
;MMKNKNYYAILMAGGVGSRFWPVSTQDFPKQFHDMLGTGDTLIQKTFNRLAKLIPEENIFILTNERYNDLVLEQLPSVSQRQVLLEPAMRNTAPCILYASLKIQKENADAVMIVAPSDHWIEDELAFSQNVKTAFDYCESNDALMTLGITPTFPNTGYGYIEYDKSGKEEIKQVSQFREKPDYETAKSFINQGNFLWNAGIFMWSVKSVISAFKTNQPKLFELFESGYSTYNTELEDDFIKENYGKAENISVDYALMETSDNVYVIPASFDWNDLGTWGSLYDKLDKDKSLNAVVNAKTLLEDSNGNMIRSERDKVVVIDGLKDYIVVDKDEVLLIFPKAKEQDIKQVLENVKAKFGKEYG
;
A
#
# COMPACT_ATOMS: atom_id res chain seq x y z
N MET A 1 -25.86 2.15 -11.17
CA MET A 1 -26.43 2.27 -9.81
C MET A 1 -25.84 3.52 -9.17
N MET A 2 -26.60 4.27 -8.37
CA MET A 2 -26.00 5.35 -7.57
C MET A 2 -25.10 4.72 -6.50
N LYS A 3 -23.86 5.17 -6.41
CA LYS A 3 -22.92 4.73 -5.37
C LYS A 3 -23.37 5.27 -4.01
N ASN A 4 -23.06 4.55 -2.93
CA ASN A 4 -23.42 5.00 -1.58
C ASN A 4 -22.58 6.23 -1.20
N LYS A 5 -23.23 7.36 -0.92
CA LYS A 5 -22.58 8.63 -0.55
C LYS A 5 -21.85 8.58 0.79
N ASN A 6 -22.12 7.57 1.62
CA ASN A 6 -21.44 7.35 2.88
C ASN A 6 -20.15 6.54 2.72
N TYR A 7 -19.86 6.02 1.52
CA TYR A 7 -18.61 5.31 1.27
C TYR A 7 -17.52 6.30 0.90
N TYR A 8 -16.37 6.15 1.54
CA TYR A 8 -15.16 6.93 1.35
C TYR A 8 -13.95 6.02 1.16
N ALA A 9 -12.90 6.56 0.56
CA ALA A 9 -11.61 5.89 0.53
C ALA A 9 -10.48 6.83 0.90
N ILE A 10 -9.45 6.24 1.48
CA ILE A 10 -8.17 6.84 1.76
C ILE A 10 -7.13 5.99 1.01
N LEU A 11 -6.48 6.59 0.03
CA LEU A 11 -5.42 5.98 -0.76
C LEU A 11 -4.06 6.47 -0.26
N MET A 12 -3.27 5.60 0.36
CA MET A 12 -1.95 5.95 0.91
C MET A 12 -0.87 5.86 -0.18
N ALA A 13 -0.30 7.01 -0.55
CA ALA A 13 0.66 7.20 -1.64
C ALA A 13 1.96 7.89 -1.18
N GLY A 14 2.46 7.52 0.00
CA GLY A 14 3.70 8.08 0.59
C GLY A 14 4.96 7.21 0.42
N GLY A 15 4.83 5.96 0.00
CA GLY A 15 5.96 5.04 -0.15
C GLY A 15 6.89 5.41 -1.30
N VAL A 16 8.20 5.27 -1.13
CA VAL A 16 9.18 5.49 -2.22
C VAL A 16 9.38 4.23 -3.06
N GLY A 17 9.36 3.04 -2.45
CA GLY A 17 9.61 1.78 -3.17
C GLY A 17 11.07 1.56 -3.58
N SER A 18 12.05 2.00 -2.76
CA SER A 18 13.49 2.00 -3.10
C SER A 18 14.12 0.66 -3.50
N ARG A 19 13.46 -0.47 -3.22
CA ARG A 19 13.90 -1.81 -3.69
C ARG A 19 13.75 -2.01 -5.20
N PHE A 20 12.99 -1.13 -5.86
CA PHE A 20 12.85 -1.10 -7.33
C PHE A 20 13.79 -0.10 -7.99
N TRP A 21 14.80 0.42 -7.30
CA TRP A 21 15.84 1.17 -7.98
C TRP A 21 16.47 0.29 -9.10
N PRO A 22 16.75 0.83 -10.30
CA PRO A 22 16.74 2.26 -10.68
C PRO A 22 15.41 2.84 -11.16
N VAL A 23 14.33 2.05 -11.19
CA VAL A 23 13.02 2.54 -11.63
C VAL A 23 12.42 3.51 -10.63
N SER A 24 12.41 3.11 -9.36
CA SER A 24 11.73 3.85 -8.31
C SER A 24 12.72 4.75 -7.58
N THR A 25 12.52 6.06 -7.67
CA THR A 25 13.39 7.08 -7.09
C THR A 25 12.63 7.92 -6.07
N GLN A 26 13.36 8.76 -5.34
CA GLN A 26 12.72 9.67 -4.39
C GLN A 26 11.78 10.66 -5.09
N ASP A 27 12.09 11.07 -6.32
CA ASP A 27 11.29 12.06 -7.07
C ASP A 27 10.18 11.41 -7.89
N PHE A 28 10.34 10.15 -8.28
CA PHE A 28 9.31 9.39 -8.99
C PHE A 28 9.08 8.00 -8.38
N PRO A 29 8.32 7.93 -7.27
CA PRO A 29 8.04 6.70 -6.52
C PRO A 29 7.26 5.60 -7.27
N LYS A 30 7.37 4.37 -6.74
CA LYS A 30 6.82 3.11 -7.27
C LYS A 30 5.35 3.22 -7.72
N GLN A 31 4.50 3.86 -6.93
CA GLN A 31 3.07 3.96 -7.20
C GLN A 31 2.75 4.68 -8.53
N PHE A 32 3.67 5.51 -9.02
CA PHE A 32 3.54 6.24 -10.29
C PHE A 32 4.13 5.50 -11.49
N HIS A 33 4.53 4.23 -11.33
CA HIS A 33 5.04 3.42 -12.42
C HIS A 33 4.03 2.35 -12.85
N ASP A 34 3.97 2.10 -14.15
CA ASP A 34 3.44 0.86 -14.69
C ASP A 34 4.46 -0.26 -14.48
N MET A 35 4.38 -0.90 -13.32
CA MET A 35 5.30 -1.96 -12.93
C MET A 35 5.07 -3.26 -13.72
N LEU A 36 3.88 -3.43 -14.29
CA LEU A 36 3.43 -4.68 -14.91
C LEU A 36 3.47 -4.63 -16.44
N GLY A 37 3.70 -3.46 -17.05
CA GLY A 37 3.63 -3.27 -18.49
C GLY A 37 2.20 -3.30 -19.05
N THR A 38 1.22 -2.98 -18.20
CA THR A 38 -0.21 -3.06 -18.55
C THR A 38 -0.78 -1.76 -19.12
N GLY A 39 -0.04 -0.67 -19.05
CA GLY A 39 -0.45 0.68 -19.46
C GLY A 39 -0.95 1.58 -18.32
N ASP A 40 -1.25 1.01 -17.15
CA ASP A 40 -1.69 1.77 -15.97
C ASP A 40 -0.63 1.76 -14.87
N THR A 41 -0.47 2.87 -14.17
CA THR A 41 0.35 2.93 -12.94
C THR A 41 -0.37 2.28 -11.77
N LEU A 42 0.36 1.89 -10.72
CA LEU A 42 -0.25 1.22 -9.56
C LEU A 42 -1.30 2.12 -8.85
N ILE A 43 -1.02 3.42 -8.76
CA ILE A 43 -1.97 4.38 -8.18
C ILE A 43 -3.24 4.48 -9.01
N GLN A 44 -3.13 4.50 -10.34
CA GLN A 44 -4.27 4.51 -11.27
C GLN A 44 -5.10 3.25 -11.14
N LYS A 45 -4.46 2.07 -11.13
CA LYS A 45 -5.16 0.79 -10.91
C LYS A 45 -5.93 0.79 -9.60
N THR A 46 -5.29 1.20 -8.51
CA THR A 46 -5.93 1.19 -7.19
C THR A 46 -7.07 2.21 -7.10
N PHE A 47 -6.88 3.42 -7.62
CA PHE A 47 -7.94 4.42 -7.69
C PHE A 47 -9.13 3.92 -8.49
N ASN A 48 -8.90 3.39 -9.70
CA ASN A 48 -9.95 2.88 -10.57
C ASN A 48 -10.71 1.70 -9.94
N ARG A 49 -10.01 0.81 -9.23
CA ARG A 49 -10.61 -0.30 -8.48
C ARG A 49 -11.57 0.22 -7.41
N LEU A 50 -11.15 1.19 -6.61
CA LEU A 50 -11.97 1.80 -5.55
C LEU A 50 -13.14 2.60 -6.13
N ALA A 51 -12.91 3.31 -7.24
CA ALA A 51 -13.91 4.08 -7.95
C ALA A 51 -15.01 3.22 -8.58
N LYS A 52 -14.91 1.88 -8.60
CA LYS A 52 -16.05 1.02 -8.96
C LYS A 52 -17.15 1.00 -7.89
N LEU A 53 -16.78 1.14 -6.61
CA LEU A 53 -17.69 1.07 -5.47
C LEU A 53 -17.95 2.45 -4.82
N ILE A 54 -16.96 3.34 -4.85
CA ILE A 54 -16.91 4.57 -4.07
C ILE A 54 -17.06 5.79 -5.00
N PRO A 55 -17.87 6.81 -4.66
CA PRO A 55 -17.91 8.07 -5.43
C PRO A 55 -16.50 8.64 -5.57
N GLU A 56 -16.11 9.08 -6.77
CA GLU A 56 -14.72 9.52 -7.01
C GLU A 56 -14.37 10.71 -6.11
N GLU A 57 -15.31 11.63 -5.91
CA GLU A 57 -15.21 12.79 -5.02
C GLU A 57 -14.99 12.45 -3.54
N ASN A 58 -15.23 11.19 -3.15
CA ASN A 58 -15.04 10.65 -1.79
C ASN A 58 -13.75 9.83 -1.65
N ILE A 59 -12.92 9.75 -2.68
CA ILE A 59 -11.60 9.10 -2.64
C ILE A 59 -10.54 10.17 -2.35
N PHE A 60 -9.93 10.10 -1.19
CA PHE A 60 -8.86 10.99 -0.74
C PHE A 60 -7.50 10.33 -0.93
N ILE A 61 -6.51 11.10 -1.39
CA ILE A 61 -5.15 10.64 -1.67
C ILE A 61 -4.22 11.26 -0.63
N LEU A 62 -3.59 10.43 0.19
CA LEU A 62 -2.63 10.87 1.20
C LEU A 62 -1.23 10.72 0.62
N THR A 63 -0.49 11.83 0.52
CA THR A 63 0.83 11.80 -0.10
C THR A 63 1.72 12.88 0.47
N ASN A 64 3.03 12.79 0.25
CA ASN A 64 3.94 13.86 0.61
C ASN A 64 3.69 15.09 -0.29
N GLU A 65 3.84 16.29 0.28
CA GLU A 65 3.63 17.55 -0.46
C GLU A 65 4.38 17.63 -1.79
N ARG A 66 5.56 16.98 -1.89
CA ARG A 66 6.38 16.96 -3.10
C ARG A 66 5.76 16.18 -4.27
N TYR A 67 4.76 15.34 -4.02
CA TYR A 67 4.10 14.51 -5.04
C TYR A 67 2.75 15.08 -5.47
N ASN A 68 2.36 16.28 -5.00
CA ASN A 68 1.08 16.91 -5.33
C ASN A 68 0.80 16.91 -6.85
N ASP A 69 1.73 17.46 -7.63
CA ASP A 69 1.55 17.62 -9.06
C ASP A 69 1.52 16.27 -9.79
N LEU A 70 2.34 15.31 -9.33
CA LEU A 70 2.34 13.94 -9.86
C LEU A 70 1.00 13.24 -9.62
N VAL A 71 0.39 13.40 -8.44
CA VAL A 71 -0.92 12.82 -8.15
C VAL A 71 -1.98 13.41 -9.08
N LEU A 72 -2.01 14.72 -9.26
CA LEU A 72 -3.00 15.39 -10.13
C LEU A 72 -2.79 15.07 -11.61
N GLU A 73 -1.54 14.90 -12.06
CA GLU A 73 -1.22 14.42 -13.41
C GLU A 73 -1.71 12.99 -13.62
N GLN A 74 -1.47 12.11 -12.65
CA GLN A 74 -1.77 10.68 -12.74
C GLN A 74 -3.26 10.37 -12.58
N LEU A 75 -4.00 11.20 -11.84
CA LEU A 75 -5.42 11.04 -11.54
C LEU A 75 -6.20 12.31 -11.93
N PRO A 76 -6.46 12.54 -13.24
CA PRO A 76 -7.02 13.82 -13.71
C PRO A 76 -8.46 14.10 -13.26
N SER A 77 -9.19 13.12 -12.73
CA SER A 77 -10.52 13.34 -12.13
C SER A 77 -10.46 13.78 -10.66
N VAL A 78 -9.30 13.71 -10.03
CA VAL A 78 -9.08 14.10 -8.63
C VAL A 78 -8.88 15.61 -8.54
N SER A 79 -9.60 16.24 -7.61
CA SER A 79 -9.46 17.67 -7.30
C SER A 79 -8.48 17.91 -6.15
N GLN A 80 -7.96 19.13 -6.01
CA GLN A 80 -7.05 19.49 -4.91
C GLN A 80 -7.63 19.20 -3.52
N ARG A 81 -8.96 19.33 -3.34
CA ARG A 81 -9.65 19.00 -2.07
C ARG A 81 -9.34 17.57 -1.59
N GLN A 82 -9.16 16.65 -2.54
CA GLN A 82 -8.99 15.23 -2.26
C GLN A 82 -7.53 14.86 -1.97
N VAL A 83 -6.57 15.74 -2.26
CA VAL A 83 -5.14 15.46 -2.06
C VAL A 83 -4.71 16.04 -0.72
N LEU A 84 -4.49 15.17 0.27
CA LEU A 84 -4.01 15.56 1.59
C LEU A 84 -2.49 15.47 1.60
N LEU A 85 -1.86 16.65 1.68
CA LEU A 85 -0.42 16.78 1.62
C LEU A 85 0.22 16.65 3.00
N GLU A 86 1.18 15.75 3.10
CA GLU A 86 1.97 15.49 4.30
C GLU A 86 3.31 16.25 4.21
N PRO A 87 3.60 17.21 5.10
CA PRO A 87 4.86 17.97 5.08
C PRO A 87 6.04 17.17 5.65
N ALA A 88 5.79 16.04 6.31
CA ALA A 88 6.81 15.19 6.90
C ALA A 88 6.39 13.72 6.87
N MET A 89 7.35 12.81 6.78
CA MET A 89 7.07 11.37 6.89
C MET A 89 6.81 10.99 8.35
N ARG A 90 5.55 10.64 8.65
CA ARG A 90 5.11 10.23 9.99
C ARG A 90 4.42 8.86 10.05
N ASN A 91 4.60 8.06 9.00
CA ASN A 91 4.01 6.72 8.86
C ASN A 91 2.47 6.77 8.81
N THR A 92 1.78 5.63 8.88
CA THR A 92 0.37 5.53 8.47
C THR A 92 -0.64 6.06 9.48
N ALA A 93 -0.36 6.04 10.79
CA ALA A 93 -1.37 6.43 11.77
C ALA A 93 -1.75 7.93 11.71
N PRO A 94 -0.78 8.88 11.63
CA PRO A 94 -1.08 10.31 11.56
C PRO A 94 -1.84 10.70 10.28
N CYS A 95 -1.47 10.14 9.13
CA CYS A 95 -2.13 10.48 7.87
C CYS A 95 -3.58 9.96 7.85
N ILE A 96 -3.82 8.74 8.37
CA ILE A 96 -5.15 8.16 8.50
C ILE A 96 -6.01 8.99 9.47
N LEU A 97 -5.48 9.37 10.64
CA LEU A 97 -6.23 10.17 11.61
C LEU A 97 -6.64 11.53 11.02
N TYR A 98 -5.70 12.22 10.37
CA TYR A 98 -5.97 13.49 9.70
C TYR A 98 -7.11 13.34 8.68
N ALA A 99 -7.01 12.36 7.78
CA ALA A 99 -8.04 12.08 6.79
C ALA A 99 -9.38 11.71 7.44
N SER A 100 -9.36 10.91 8.51
CA SER A 100 -10.57 10.48 9.23
C SER A 100 -11.31 11.65 9.84
N LEU A 101 -10.61 12.60 10.48
CA LEU A 101 -11.22 13.79 11.07
C LEU A 101 -11.78 14.73 9.99
N LYS A 102 -11.05 14.89 8.88
CA LYS A 102 -11.51 15.66 7.71
C LYS A 102 -12.80 15.08 7.13
N ILE A 103 -12.85 13.76 6.93
CA ILE A 103 -14.03 13.03 6.44
C ILE A 103 -15.17 13.12 7.46
N GLN A 104 -14.92 12.91 8.76
CA GLN A 104 -15.94 13.01 9.81
C GLN A 104 -16.64 14.38 9.79
N LYS A 105 -15.89 15.46 9.54
CA LYS A 105 -16.45 16.81 9.45
C LYS A 105 -17.40 16.99 8.27
N GLU A 106 -17.17 16.28 7.16
CA GLU A 106 -18.04 16.31 5.98
C GLU A 106 -19.22 15.34 6.12
N ASN A 107 -18.97 14.14 6.65
CA ASN A 107 -19.96 13.08 6.81
C ASN A 107 -19.67 12.25 8.07
N ALA A 108 -20.46 12.49 9.12
CA ALA A 108 -20.32 11.77 10.38
C ALA A 108 -20.69 10.28 10.28
N ASP A 109 -21.44 9.87 9.26
CA ASP A 109 -21.88 8.49 9.04
C ASP A 109 -21.00 7.77 8.00
N ALA A 110 -19.85 8.33 7.66
CA ALA A 110 -18.94 7.75 6.70
C ALA A 110 -18.40 6.39 7.14
N VAL A 111 -18.31 5.47 6.19
CA VAL A 111 -17.53 4.24 6.27
C VAL A 111 -16.49 4.27 5.18
N MET A 112 -15.25 4.03 5.56
CA MET A 112 -14.10 4.27 4.71
C MET A 112 -13.22 3.04 4.58
N ILE A 113 -12.59 2.90 3.42
CA ILE A 113 -11.48 1.97 3.20
C ILE A 113 -10.16 2.74 3.21
N VAL A 114 -9.18 2.23 3.94
CA VAL A 114 -7.79 2.66 3.86
C VAL A 114 -7.05 1.63 3.02
N ALA A 115 -6.45 2.05 1.91
CA ALA A 115 -5.76 1.16 0.97
C ALA A 115 -4.38 1.73 0.58
N PRO A 116 -3.34 0.89 0.52
CA PRO A 116 -2.06 1.27 -0.08
C PRO A 116 -2.21 1.43 -1.60
N SER A 117 -1.55 2.45 -2.15
CA SER A 117 -1.61 2.77 -3.59
C SER A 117 -0.78 1.85 -4.48
N ASP A 118 0.06 0.99 -3.90
CA ASP A 118 1.13 0.28 -4.60
C ASP A 118 1.00 -1.26 -4.51
N HIS A 119 -0.19 -1.75 -4.17
CA HIS A 119 -0.50 -3.19 -4.12
C HIS A 119 -1.10 -3.69 -5.43
N TRP A 120 -0.80 -4.94 -5.75
CA TRP A 120 -1.38 -5.66 -6.88
C TRP A 120 -2.50 -6.59 -6.41
N ILE A 121 -3.65 -6.48 -7.09
CA ILE A 121 -4.86 -7.30 -6.92
C ILE A 121 -5.48 -7.47 -8.31
N GLU A 122 -5.57 -8.68 -8.81
CA GLU A 122 -6.12 -9.04 -10.13
C GLU A 122 -7.63 -9.34 -10.06
N ASP A 123 -8.08 -10.10 -9.05
CA ASP A 123 -9.50 -10.39 -8.80
C ASP A 123 -10.17 -9.22 -8.08
N GLU A 124 -10.40 -8.15 -8.85
CA GLU A 124 -11.06 -6.94 -8.38
C GLU A 124 -12.53 -7.15 -7.99
N LEU A 125 -13.17 -8.22 -8.49
CA LEU A 125 -14.56 -8.56 -8.15
C LEU A 125 -14.63 -9.13 -6.73
N ALA A 126 -13.78 -10.11 -6.42
CA ALA A 126 -13.68 -10.67 -5.06
C ALA A 126 -13.22 -9.61 -4.06
N PHE A 127 -12.28 -8.73 -4.44
CA PHE A 127 -11.92 -7.56 -3.63
C PHE A 127 -13.14 -6.67 -3.33
N SER A 128 -13.89 -6.28 -4.35
CA SER A 128 -15.06 -5.40 -4.19
C SER A 128 -16.15 -6.03 -3.31
N GLN A 129 -16.34 -7.35 -3.40
CA GLN A 129 -17.26 -8.10 -2.55
C GLN A 129 -16.83 -8.05 -1.08
N ASN A 130 -15.55 -8.34 -0.80
CA ASN A 130 -15.02 -8.28 0.56
C ASN A 130 -15.11 -6.86 1.17
N VAL A 131 -14.81 -5.82 0.38
CA VAL A 131 -14.95 -4.43 0.83
C VAL A 131 -16.41 -4.11 1.15
N LYS A 132 -17.36 -4.53 0.31
CA LYS A 132 -18.79 -4.33 0.58
C LYS A 132 -19.23 -5.06 1.85
N THR A 133 -18.84 -6.32 2.03
CA THR A 133 -19.14 -7.10 3.25
C THR A 133 -18.61 -6.40 4.49
N ALA A 134 -17.38 -5.88 4.45
CA ALA A 134 -16.80 -5.14 5.56
C ALA A 134 -17.50 -3.80 5.81
N PHE A 135 -17.87 -3.07 4.75
CA PHE A 135 -18.62 -1.82 4.88
C PHE A 135 -19.98 -2.04 5.54
N ASP A 136 -20.75 -3.02 5.06
CA ASP A 136 -22.06 -3.36 5.64
C ASP A 136 -21.93 -3.72 7.13
N TYR A 137 -20.83 -4.39 7.54
CA TYR A 137 -20.56 -4.71 8.93
C TYR A 137 -20.20 -3.47 9.76
N CYS A 138 -19.28 -2.62 9.28
CA CYS A 138 -18.85 -1.40 9.97
C CYS A 138 -19.95 -0.33 10.06
N GLU A 139 -20.94 -0.33 9.17
CA GLU A 139 -22.10 0.57 9.27
C GLU A 139 -22.95 0.27 10.52
N SER A 140 -23.00 -0.99 10.96
CA SER A 140 -23.88 -1.45 12.04
C SER A 140 -23.14 -1.82 13.33
N ASN A 141 -21.82 -1.94 13.30
CA ASN A 141 -21.02 -2.43 14.41
C ASN A 141 -19.80 -1.53 14.67
N ASP A 142 -19.42 -1.39 15.94
CA ASP A 142 -18.16 -0.75 16.30
C ASP A 142 -17.00 -1.71 16.07
N ALA A 143 -16.49 -1.74 14.83
CA ALA A 143 -15.54 -2.73 14.36
C ALA A 143 -14.39 -2.12 13.57
N LEU A 144 -13.16 -2.53 13.91
CA LEU A 144 -11.96 -2.27 13.14
C LEU A 144 -11.68 -3.44 12.19
N MET A 145 -12.23 -3.41 10.98
CA MET A 145 -12.06 -4.49 10.00
C MET A 145 -10.74 -4.39 9.23
N THR A 146 -10.18 -5.54 8.86
CA THR A 146 -9.06 -5.69 7.91
C THR A 146 -9.29 -6.87 6.96
N LEU A 147 -8.47 -6.97 5.91
CA LEU A 147 -8.42 -8.11 5.00
C LEU A 147 -7.17 -8.95 5.27
N GLY A 148 -7.38 -10.25 5.52
CA GLY A 148 -6.31 -11.20 5.78
C GLY A 148 -6.03 -12.10 4.59
N ILE A 149 -4.77 -12.20 4.16
CA ILE A 149 -4.35 -13.06 3.04
C ILE A 149 -3.82 -14.38 3.58
N THR A 150 -4.19 -15.51 2.95
CA THR A 150 -3.67 -16.82 3.36
C THR A 150 -2.15 -16.90 3.12
N PRO A 151 -1.33 -17.12 4.16
CA PRO A 151 0.11 -17.22 4.01
C PRO A 151 0.53 -18.45 3.21
N THR A 152 1.45 -18.29 2.28
CA THR A 152 2.02 -19.40 1.49
C THR A 152 3.47 -19.72 1.86
N PHE A 153 4.14 -18.84 2.60
CA PHE A 153 5.51 -19.01 3.11
C PHE A 153 5.75 -18.11 4.34
N PRO A 154 6.76 -18.39 5.19
CA PRO A 154 7.04 -17.58 6.39
C PRO A 154 7.72 -16.24 6.04
N ASN A 155 6.92 -15.25 5.65
CA ASN A 155 7.40 -13.91 5.28
C ASN A 155 7.62 -13.04 6.52
N THR A 156 8.85 -12.60 6.77
CA THR A 156 9.19 -11.75 7.94
C THR A 156 8.93 -10.25 7.71
N GLY A 157 8.56 -9.85 6.49
CA GLY A 157 8.26 -8.48 6.11
C GLY A 157 6.80 -8.08 6.29
N TYR A 158 5.90 -9.03 6.58
CA TYR A 158 4.46 -8.79 6.73
C TYR A 158 4.01 -8.85 8.19
N GLY A 159 2.92 -8.15 8.48
CA GLY A 159 2.14 -8.40 9.69
C GLY A 159 1.35 -9.70 9.61
N TYR A 160 1.11 -10.32 10.75
CA TYR A 160 0.33 -11.53 10.91
C TYR A 160 -0.88 -11.28 11.81
N ILE A 161 -2.02 -11.85 11.42
CA ILE A 161 -3.32 -11.71 12.07
C ILE A 161 -3.72 -13.09 12.57
N GLU A 162 -3.72 -13.30 13.89
CA GLU A 162 -4.35 -14.48 14.47
C GLU A 162 -5.85 -14.24 14.58
N TYR A 163 -6.66 -15.19 14.12
CA TYR A 163 -8.11 -15.06 14.17
C TYR A 163 -8.78 -16.29 14.77
N ASP A 164 -9.99 -16.09 15.29
CA ASP A 164 -10.81 -17.20 15.74
C ASP A 164 -11.33 -17.99 14.52
N LYS A 165 -10.75 -19.17 14.31
CA LYS A 165 -11.19 -20.11 13.27
C LYS A 165 -12.45 -20.90 13.67
N SER A 166 -12.94 -20.73 14.90
CA SER A 166 -14.21 -21.30 15.33
C SER A 166 -15.37 -20.61 14.59
N GLY A 167 -16.43 -21.36 14.33
CA GLY A 167 -17.60 -20.85 13.60
C GLY A 167 -17.46 -20.82 12.07
N LYS A 168 -18.58 -20.55 11.39
CA LYS A 168 -18.68 -20.55 9.91
C LYS A 168 -18.89 -19.16 9.31
N GLU A 169 -18.85 -18.13 10.15
CA GLU A 169 -19.00 -16.74 9.78
C GLU A 169 -17.85 -16.30 8.87
N GLU A 170 -18.15 -15.46 7.89
CA GLU A 170 -17.16 -14.88 6.97
C GLU A 170 -16.26 -13.86 7.69
N ILE A 171 -16.84 -13.09 8.60
CA ILE A 171 -16.13 -12.12 9.44
C ILE A 171 -15.71 -12.81 10.73
N LYS A 172 -14.41 -12.74 11.05
CA LYS A 172 -13.80 -13.39 12.20
C LYS A 172 -13.24 -12.37 13.18
N GLN A 173 -13.36 -12.63 14.48
CA GLN A 173 -12.69 -11.82 15.49
C GLN A 173 -11.19 -12.09 15.45
N VAL A 174 -10.39 -11.04 15.57
CA VAL A 174 -8.93 -11.12 15.66
C VAL A 174 -8.53 -11.34 17.12
N SER A 175 -7.73 -12.37 17.36
CA SER A 175 -7.20 -12.70 18.69
C SER A 175 -5.96 -11.89 19.02
N GLN A 176 -5.08 -11.68 18.03
CA GLN A 176 -3.91 -10.83 18.15
C GLN A 176 -3.38 -10.42 16.78
N PHE A 177 -2.69 -9.28 16.77
CA PHE A 177 -1.93 -8.79 15.63
C PHE A 177 -0.44 -8.82 15.97
N ARG A 178 0.41 -9.19 15.01
CA ARG A 178 1.85 -9.29 15.18
C ARG A 178 2.57 -8.74 13.96
N GLU A 179 3.15 -7.55 14.10
CA GLU A 179 3.90 -6.95 13.00
C GLU A 179 5.32 -7.52 12.85
N LYS A 180 5.67 -8.01 11.65
CA LYS A 180 7.03 -8.41 11.23
C LYS A 180 7.77 -9.35 12.21
N PRO A 181 7.23 -10.57 12.44
CA PRO A 181 7.89 -11.56 13.28
C PRO A 181 9.21 -12.05 12.67
N ASP A 182 10.07 -12.65 13.51
CA ASP A 182 11.22 -13.40 13.02
C ASP A 182 10.78 -14.66 12.23
N TYR A 183 11.71 -15.27 11.50
CA TYR A 183 11.42 -16.38 10.60
C TYR A 183 10.86 -17.63 11.31
N GLU A 184 11.37 -17.97 12.49
CA GLU A 184 10.89 -19.15 13.23
C GLU A 184 9.49 -18.91 13.78
N THR A 185 9.22 -17.68 14.25
CA THR A 185 7.88 -17.24 14.66
C THR A 185 6.90 -17.27 13.49
N ALA A 186 7.27 -16.73 12.32
CA ALA A 186 6.44 -16.77 11.11
C ALA A 186 6.14 -18.20 10.65
N LYS A 187 7.12 -19.10 10.74
CA LYS A 187 6.95 -20.53 10.44
C LYS A 187 5.99 -21.20 11.42
N SER A 188 6.08 -20.87 12.70
CA SER A 188 5.15 -21.35 13.72
C SER A 188 3.71 -20.89 13.43
N PHE A 189 3.51 -19.62 13.04
CA PHE A 189 2.18 -19.08 12.69
C PHE A 189 1.51 -19.87 11.56
N ILE A 190 2.26 -20.19 10.50
CA ILE A 190 1.75 -20.97 9.38
C ILE A 190 1.35 -22.38 9.82
N ASN A 191 2.17 -23.03 10.65
CA ASN A 191 1.88 -24.38 11.14
C ASN A 191 0.62 -24.44 12.03
N GLN A 192 0.26 -23.34 12.71
CA GLN A 192 -0.96 -23.28 13.55
C GLN A 192 -2.24 -23.17 12.69
N GLY A 193 -2.13 -22.64 11.47
CA GLY A 193 -3.21 -22.61 10.47
C GLY A 193 -4.37 -21.67 10.81
N ASN A 194 -4.20 -20.77 11.78
CA ASN A 194 -5.16 -19.74 12.17
C ASN A 194 -4.56 -18.32 12.06
N PHE A 195 -3.56 -18.17 11.20
CA PHE A 195 -2.90 -16.90 10.93
C PHE A 195 -3.06 -16.49 9.48
N LEU A 196 -3.30 -15.19 9.27
CA LEU A 196 -3.35 -14.54 7.97
C LEU A 196 -2.27 -13.48 7.87
N TRP A 197 -1.82 -13.13 6.66
CA TRP A 197 -1.03 -11.93 6.45
C TRP A 197 -1.92 -10.69 6.47
N ASN A 198 -1.43 -9.63 7.08
CA ASN A 198 -2.01 -8.29 6.99
C ASN A 198 -1.76 -7.69 5.61
N ALA A 199 -2.84 -7.42 4.86
CA ALA A 199 -2.74 -6.76 3.56
C ALA A 199 -2.50 -5.24 3.66
N GLY A 200 -2.51 -4.66 4.87
CA GLY A 200 -2.44 -3.21 5.08
C GLY A 200 -3.69 -2.48 4.57
N ILE A 201 -4.80 -3.20 4.38
CA ILE A 201 -6.09 -2.69 3.90
C ILE A 201 -7.10 -2.78 5.03
N PHE A 202 -7.72 -1.66 5.35
CA PHE A 202 -8.61 -1.55 6.50
C PHE A 202 -9.95 -0.94 6.11
N MET A 203 -11.03 -1.34 6.77
CA MET A 203 -12.36 -0.78 6.52
C MET A 203 -13.01 -0.42 7.84
N TRP A 204 -13.31 0.86 8.07
CA TRP A 204 -13.79 1.35 9.35
C TRP A 204 -14.90 2.37 9.18
N SER A 205 -15.82 2.46 10.14
CA SER A 205 -16.62 3.67 10.29
C SER A 205 -15.72 4.80 10.80
N VAL A 206 -15.98 6.04 10.38
CA VAL A 206 -15.22 7.20 10.91
C VAL A 206 -15.43 7.36 12.41
N LYS A 207 -16.57 6.93 12.94
CA LYS A 207 -16.85 6.92 14.38
C LYS A 207 -15.93 5.95 15.12
N SER A 208 -15.81 4.72 14.63
CA SER A 208 -14.98 3.65 15.23
C SER A 208 -13.50 4.00 15.22
N VAL A 209 -12.96 4.43 14.07
CA VAL A 209 -11.52 4.75 13.97
C VAL A 209 -11.15 5.95 14.85
N ILE A 210 -12.00 6.98 14.92
CA ILE A 210 -11.74 8.15 15.76
C ILE A 210 -11.83 7.80 17.25
N SER A 211 -12.81 6.98 17.64
CA SER A 211 -12.91 6.44 19.00
C SER A 211 -11.66 5.63 19.39
N ALA A 212 -11.16 4.81 18.47
CA ALA A 212 -9.95 4.02 18.66
C ALA A 212 -8.71 4.91 18.81
N PHE A 213 -8.54 5.94 17.98
CA PHE A 213 -7.45 6.92 18.14
C PHE A 213 -7.55 7.68 19.46
N LYS A 214 -8.75 8.13 19.85
CA LYS A 214 -8.95 8.84 21.12
C LYS A 214 -8.57 7.98 22.33
N THR A 215 -8.82 6.68 22.26
CA THR A 215 -8.54 5.73 23.35
C THR A 215 -7.07 5.31 23.37
N ASN A 216 -6.53 4.90 22.23
CA ASN A 216 -5.22 4.25 22.15
C ASN A 216 -4.08 5.25 21.90
N GLN A 217 -4.37 6.37 21.25
CA GLN A 217 -3.39 7.40 20.87
C GLN A 217 -3.87 8.82 21.23
N PRO A 218 -4.22 9.08 22.52
CA PRO A 218 -4.88 10.32 22.91
C PRO A 218 -4.07 11.58 22.55
N LYS A 219 -2.74 11.54 22.67
CA LYS A 219 -1.87 12.67 22.30
C LYS A 219 -1.90 12.97 20.80
N LEU A 220 -1.91 11.92 19.98
CA LEU A 220 -1.99 12.05 18.52
C LEU A 220 -3.38 12.57 18.13
N PHE A 221 -4.42 12.02 18.75
CA PHE A 221 -5.80 12.49 18.60
C PHE A 221 -5.94 13.98 18.94
N GLU A 222 -5.53 14.40 20.14
CA GLU A 222 -5.60 15.80 20.60
C GLU A 222 -4.84 16.76 19.68
N LEU A 223 -3.67 16.35 19.17
CA LEU A 223 -2.88 17.16 18.23
C LEU A 223 -3.71 17.55 17.01
N PHE A 224 -4.35 16.57 16.36
CA PHE A 224 -5.14 16.82 15.15
C PHE A 224 -6.55 17.37 15.46
N GLU A 225 -7.20 16.91 16.52
CA GLU A 225 -8.50 17.43 16.98
C GLU A 225 -8.45 18.94 17.26
N SER A 226 -7.32 19.46 17.75
CA SER A 226 -7.15 20.91 18.00
C SER A 226 -7.36 21.77 16.74
N GLY A 227 -7.14 21.21 15.55
CA GLY A 227 -7.39 21.84 14.26
C GLY A 227 -8.74 21.53 13.63
N TYR A 228 -9.64 20.81 14.32
CA TYR A 228 -10.88 20.33 13.71
C TYR A 228 -11.72 21.44 13.07
N SER A 229 -11.69 22.66 13.64
CA SER A 229 -12.38 23.82 13.08
C SER A 229 -11.80 24.31 11.75
N THR A 230 -10.51 24.07 11.46
CA THR A 230 -9.83 24.48 10.21
C THR A 230 -10.03 23.50 9.06
N TYR A 231 -10.36 22.24 9.34
CA TYR A 231 -10.54 21.24 8.28
C TYR A 231 -11.62 21.62 7.25
N ASN A 232 -11.35 21.35 5.98
CA ASN A 232 -12.18 21.72 4.83
C ASN A 232 -12.37 23.24 4.66
N THR A 233 -11.42 24.04 5.14
CA THR A 233 -11.36 25.50 4.96
C THR A 233 -9.98 25.93 4.46
N GLU A 234 -9.85 27.19 4.07
CA GLU A 234 -8.56 27.78 3.64
C GLU A 234 -7.48 27.76 4.74
N LEU A 235 -7.86 27.55 6.02
CA LEU A 235 -6.94 27.48 7.16
C LEU A 235 -6.34 26.08 7.39
N GLU A 236 -6.79 25.06 6.65
CA GLU A 236 -6.34 23.68 6.84
C GLU A 236 -4.84 23.52 6.57
N ASP A 237 -4.34 24.06 5.46
CA ASP A 237 -2.96 23.89 5.03
C ASP A 237 -1.96 24.46 6.04
N ASP A 238 -2.25 25.64 6.58
CA ASP A 238 -1.39 26.28 7.58
C ASP A 238 -1.37 25.46 8.88
N PHE A 239 -2.52 24.97 9.32
CA PHE A 239 -2.61 24.09 10.48
C PHE A 239 -1.77 22.81 10.30
N ILE A 240 -1.86 22.16 9.13
CA ILE A 240 -1.13 20.92 8.84
C ILE A 240 0.37 21.18 8.76
N LYS A 241 0.81 22.24 8.07
CA LYS A 241 2.23 22.62 8.02
C LYS A 241 2.82 22.85 9.41
N GLU A 242 2.08 23.52 10.30
CA GLU A 242 2.54 23.83 11.65
C GLU A 242 2.53 22.62 12.60
N ASN A 243 1.60 21.68 12.43
CA ASN A 243 1.31 20.66 13.45
C ASN A 243 1.66 19.23 13.05
N TYR A 244 1.60 18.88 11.76
CA TYR A 244 1.84 17.51 11.30
C TYR A 244 3.24 17.01 11.67
N GLY A 245 4.25 17.89 11.57
CA GLY A 245 5.62 17.58 11.97
C GLY A 245 5.78 17.24 13.46
N LYS A 246 4.81 17.58 14.33
CA LYS A 246 4.83 17.27 15.76
C LYS A 246 4.28 15.87 16.08
N ALA A 247 3.62 15.23 15.12
CA ALA A 247 3.06 13.90 15.29
C ALA A 247 4.16 12.85 15.52
N GLU A 248 3.82 11.81 16.27
CA GLU A 248 4.67 10.63 16.41
C GLU A 248 4.80 9.89 15.07
N ASN A 249 5.97 9.29 14.84
CA ASN A 249 6.20 8.47 13.65
C ASN A 249 5.79 7.01 13.94
N ILE A 250 4.51 6.68 13.73
CA ILE A 250 3.92 5.39 14.14
C ILE A 250 2.98 4.85 13.06
N SER A 251 3.01 3.53 12.81
CA SER A 251 2.06 2.90 11.89
C SER A 251 0.72 2.65 12.57
N VAL A 252 -0.33 2.58 11.77
CA VAL A 252 -1.69 2.28 12.26
C VAL A 252 -1.80 0.87 12.85
N ASP A 253 -0.96 -0.05 12.40
CA ASP A 253 -0.88 -1.42 12.91
C ASP A 253 -0.50 -1.41 14.40
N TYR A 254 0.56 -0.68 14.77
CA TYR A 254 0.95 -0.50 16.17
C TYR A 254 0.00 0.43 16.92
N ALA A 255 -0.48 1.48 16.27
CA ALA A 255 -1.27 2.51 16.93
C ALA A 255 -2.67 2.04 17.34
N LEU A 256 -3.29 1.18 16.52
CA LEU A 256 -4.67 0.75 16.68
C LEU A 256 -4.83 -0.78 16.61
N MET A 257 -4.25 -1.45 15.61
CA MET A 257 -4.59 -2.86 15.33
C MET A 257 -4.04 -3.82 16.39
N GLU A 258 -2.86 -3.55 16.95
CA GLU A 258 -2.29 -4.35 18.05
C GLU A 258 -2.93 -4.05 19.41
N THR A 259 -3.59 -2.90 19.58
CA THR A 259 -4.06 -2.41 20.89
C THR A 259 -5.56 -2.42 21.07
N SER A 260 -6.35 -2.58 20.01
CA SER A 260 -7.81 -2.51 20.06
C SER A 260 -8.43 -3.89 20.27
N ASP A 261 -9.50 -3.97 21.07
CA ASP A 261 -10.20 -5.23 21.36
C ASP A 261 -11.28 -5.60 20.32
N ASN A 262 -11.71 -4.62 19.50
CA ASN A 262 -12.79 -4.75 18.52
C ASN A 262 -12.26 -4.91 17.08
N VAL A 263 -11.20 -5.68 16.92
CA VAL A 263 -10.58 -5.96 15.61
C VAL A 263 -11.17 -7.22 14.99
N TYR A 264 -11.48 -7.13 13.70
CA TYR A 264 -12.09 -8.19 12.92
C TYR A 264 -11.41 -8.34 11.56
N VAL A 265 -11.49 -9.54 10.98
CA VAL A 265 -10.85 -9.86 9.70
C VAL A 265 -11.80 -10.63 8.79
N ILE A 266 -11.75 -10.32 7.50
CA ILE A 266 -12.26 -11.22 6.44
C ILE A 266 -11.05 -11.95 5.86
N PRO A 267 -10.99 -13.29 5.94
CA PRO A 267 -10.03 -14.09 5.18
C PRO A 267 -10.32 -13.94 3.68
N ALA A 268 -9.52 -13.11 3.01
CA ALA A 268 -9.73 -12.78 1.61
C ALA A 268 -9.32 -13.95 0.69
N SER A 269 -10.15 -14.18 -0.32
CA SER A 269 -9.94 -15.20 -1.35
C SER A 269 -9.27 -14.67 -2.62
N PHE A 270 -9.14 -13.34 -2.77
CA PHE A 270 -8.51 -12.72 -3.92
C PHE A 270 -6.98 -12.85 -3.89
N ASP A 271 -6.38 -12.77 -5.06
CA ASP A 271 -4.94 -12.68 -5.20
C ASP A 271 -4.43 -11.30 -4.71
N TRP A 272 -3.35 -11.31 -3.96
CA TRP A 272 -2.75 -10.09 -3.43
C TRP A 272 -1.24 -10.19 -3.42
N ASN A 273 -0.59 -9.06 -3.67
CA ASN A 273 0.84 -8.90 -3.44
C ASN A 273 1.16 -7.42 -3.17
N ASP A 274 2.07 -7.17 -2.24
CA ASP A 274 2.54 -5.81 -1.93
C ASP A 274 3.47 -5.23 -3.01
N LEU A 275 3.89 -6.06 -3.98
CA LEU A 275 4.94 -5.79 -4.94
C LEU A 275 6.15 -5.14 -4.26
N GLY A 276 6.70 -5.75 -3.21
CA GLY A 276 7.79 -5.17 -2.42
C GLY A 276 9.19 -5.29 -3.04
N THR A 277 9.37 -6.23 -3.99
CA THR A 277 10.66 -6.55 -4.64
C THR A 277 10.51 -6.98 -6.11
N TRP A 278 11.64 -7.03 -6.83
CA TRP A 278 11.70 -7.53 -8.21
C TRP A 278 11.28 -9.00 -8.33
N GLY A 279 11.59 -9.83 -7.35
CA GLY A 279 11.19 -11.23 -7.24
C GLY A 279 9.68 -11.33 -7.04
N SER A 280 9.11 -10.49 -6.17
CA SER A 280 7.65 -10.38 -6.01
C SER A 280 6.97 -10.02 -7.33
N LEU A 281 7.55 -9.12 -8.11
CA LEU A 281 7.07 -8.77 -9.45
C LEU A 281 7.25 -9.93 -10.45
N TYR A 282 8.42 -10.56 -10.48
CA TYR A 282 8.71 -11.73 -11.31
C TYR A 282 7.70 -12.85 -11.08
N ASP A 283 7.32 -13.12 -9.83
CA ASP A 283 6.36 -14.16 -9.49
C ASP A 283 4.97 -13.89 -10.09
N LYS A 284 4.59 -12.62 -10.29
CA LYS A 284 3.28 -12.22 -10.85
C LYS A 284 3.25 -12.10 -12.37
N LEU A 285 4.39 -11.87 -13.00
CA LEU A 285 4.44 -11.74 -14.45
C LEU A 285 4.34 -13.09 -15.14
N ASP A 286 3.79 -13.08 -16.35
CA ASP A 286 3.93 -14.21 -17.26
C ASP A 286 5.41 -14.45 -17.59
N LYS A 287 5.78 -15.73 -17.72
CA LYS A 287 7.14 -16.13 -18.09
C LYS A 287 7.15 -16.82 -19.44
N ASP A 288 8.28 -16.69 -20.14
CA ASP A 288 8.56 -17.49 -21.33
C ASP A 288 8.87 -18.97 -20.98
N LYS A 289 9.18 -19.77 -22.00
CA LYS A 289 9.50 -21.20 -21.84
C LYS A 289 10.76 -21.46 -20.99
N SER A 290 11.63 -20.47 -20.87
CA SER A 290 12.86 -20.49 -20.09
C SER A 290 12.68 -19.75 -18.75
N LEU A 291 11.45 -19.50 -18.32
CA LEU A 291 11.12 -18.81 -17.08
C LEU A 291 11.64 -17.37 -17.00
N ASN A 292 11.91 -16.69 -18.13
CA ASN A 292 12.22 -15.26 -18.08
C ASN A 292 10.92 -14.44 -18.03
N ALA A 293 10.86 -13.47 -17.12
CA ALA A 293 9.80 -12.46 -17.08
C ALA A 293 10.32 -11.18 -17.76
N VAL A 294 9.54 -10.63 -18.70
CA VAL A 294 9.96 -9.48 -19.51
C VAL A 294 8.90 -8.38 -19.42
N VAL A 295 9.32 -7.16 -19.10
CA VAL A 295 8.47 -5.97 -19.06
C VAL A 295 9.01 -4.94 -20.06
N ASN A 296 8.15 -4.52 -20.99
CA ASN A 296 8.37 -3.45 -21.97
C ASN A 296 9.52 -3.64 -22.99
N ALA A 297 10.31 -4.72 -22.93
CA ALA A 297 11.44 -4.94 -23.81
C ALA A 297 11.15 -5.96 -24.95
N LYS A 298 11.88 -5.83 -26.06
CA LYS A 298 12.03 -6.89 -27.07
C LYS A 298 13.29 -7.68 -26.75
N THR A 299 13.18 -8.99 -26.59
CA THR A 299 14.32 -9.79 -26.13
C THR A 299 14.81 -10.81 -27.15
N LEU A 300 16.12 -11.01 -27.22
CA LEU A 300 16.77 -12.18 -27.82
C LEU A 300 17.57 -12.86 -26.70
N LEU A 301 17.07 -14.00 -26.23
CA LEU A 301 17.58 -14.69 -25.05
C LEU A 301 18.11 -16.07 -25.46
N GLU A 302 19.42 -16.24 -25.40
CA GLU A 302 20.12 -17.51 -25.66
C GLU A 302 20.66 -18.07 -24.34
N ASP A 303 20.52 -19.38 -24.10
CA ASP A 303 20.91 -20.08 -22.86
C ASP A 303 20.62 -19.31 -21.54
N SER A 304 19.52 -18.54 -21.53
CA SER A 304 19.16 -17.62 -20.46
C SER A 304 17.86 -18.05 -19.78
N ASN A 305 17.88 -18.14 -18.45
CA ASN A 305 16.79 -18.75 -17.68
C ASN A 305 16.48 -18.00 -16.38
N GLY A 306 15.19 -17.88 -16.02
CA GLY A 306 14.78 -17.37 -14.72
C GLY A 306 15.06 -15.89 -14.48
N ASN A 307 15.29 -15.09 -15.53
CA ASN A 307 15.64 -13.68 -15.38
C ASN A 307 14.40 -12.78 -15.25
N MET A 308 14.54 -11.67 -14.52
CA MET A 308 13.60 -10.55 -14.52
C MET A 308 14.18 -9.44 -15.38
N ILE A 309 13.57 -9.14 -16.53
CA ILE A 309 14.08 -8.19 -17.51
C ILE A 309 13.10 -7.04 -17.65
N ARG A 310 13.57 -5.81 -17.47
CA ARG A 310 12.79 -4.59 -17.73
C ARG A 310 13.63 -3.54 -18.43
N SER A 311 13.05 -2.89 -19.42
CA SER A 311 13.68 -1.76 -20.13
C SER A 311 12.60 -0.77 -20.58
N GLU A 312 13.02 0.27 -21.29
CA GLU A 312 12.11 1.14 -22.01
C GLU A 312 11.35 0.39 -23.11
N ARG A 313 10.18 0.93 -23.45
CA ARG A 313 9.30 0.34 -24.45
C ARG A 313 10.05 0.14 -25.77
N ASP A 314 9.95 -1.06 -26.34
CA ASP A 314 10.50 -1.45 -27.64
C ASP A 314 12.04 -1.54 -27.73
N LYS A 315 12.79 -1.28 -26.65
CA LYS A 315 14.25 -1.48 -26.63
C LYS A 315 14.58 -2.96 -26.83
N VAL A 316 15.58 -3.23 -27.68
CA VAL A 316 16.07 -4.57 -27.95
C VAL A 316 17.14 -4.95 -26.92
N VAL A 317 16.90 -6.03 -26.18
CA VAL A 317 17.78 -6.55 -25.14
C VAL A 317 18.26 -7.94 -25.55
N VAL A 318 19.57 -8.11 -25.68
CA VAL A 318 20.21 -9.38 -26.08
C VAL A 318 20.98 -9.94 -24.89
N ILE A 319 20.68 -11.16 -24.48
CA ILE A 319 21.32 -11.83 -23.34
C ILE A 319 21.66 -13.26 -23.73
N ASP A 320 22.89 -13.67 -23.45
CA ASP A 320 23.38 -15.03 -23.63
C ASP A 320 23.95 -15.57 -22.29
N GLY A 321 23.49 -16.75 -21.85
CA GLY A 321 24.04 -17.48 -20.70
C GLY A 321 23.67 -16.96 -19.31
N LEU A 322 22.80 -15.95 -19.18
CA LEU A 322 22.49 -15.33 -17.88
C LEU A 322 21.34 -16.06 -17.17
N LYS A 323 21.53 -16.41 -15.89
CA LYS A 323 20.57 -17.21 -15.12
C LYS A 323 20.28 -16.61 -13.76
N ASP A 324 19.00 -16.43 -13.43
CA ASP A 324 18.52 -15.88 -12.16
C ASP A 324 19.03 -14.46 -11.83
N TYR A 325 19.07 -13.58 -12.83
CA TYR A 325 19.39 -12.15 -12.66
C TYR A 325 18.19 -11.24 -12.86
N ILE A 326 18.25 -10.09 -12.20
CA ILE A 326 17.45 -8.90 -12.46
C ILE A 326 18.26 -8.03 -13.43
N VAL A 327 17.69 -7.73 -14.59
CA VAL A 327 18.25 -6.85 -15.62
C VAL A 327 17.27 -5.71 -15.82
N VAL A 328 17.59 -4.54 -15.27
CA VAL A 328 16.71 -3.37 -15.28
C VAL A 328 17.46 -2.20 -15.88
N ASP A 329 16.95 -1.70 -16.98
CA ASP A 329 17.49 -0.59 -17.73
C ASP A 329 16.54 0.61 -17.64
N LYS A 330 17.03 1.71 -17.06
CA LYS A 330 16.25 2.93 -16.85
C LYS A 330 17.15 4.16 -16.94
N ASP A 331 16.86 5.03 -17.89
CA ASP A 331 17.58 6.29 -18.13
C ASP A 331 19.11 6.05 -18.18
N GLU A 332 19.87 6.64 -17.27
CA GLU A 332 21.33 6.54 -17.18
C GLU A 332 21.84 5.30 -16.42
N VAL A 333 20.94 4.43 -15.97
CA VAL A 333 21.29 3.28 -15.10
C VAL A 333 20.86 1.95 -15.70
N LEU A 334 21.83 1.06 -15.86
CA LEU A 334 21.63 -0.37 -16.11
C LEU A 334 22.01 -1.16 -14.86
N LEU A 335 21.02 -1.78 -14.23
CA LEU A 335 21.19 -2.69 -13.11
C LEU A 335 21.18 -4.13 -13.60
N ILE A 336 22.28 -4.86 -13.38
CA ILE A 336 22.37 -6.31 -13.56
C ILE A 336 22.73 -6.90 -12.21
N PHE A 337 21.76 -7.54 -11.55
CA PHE A 337 21.90 -7.93 -10.14
C PHE A 337 21.35 -9.33 -9.86
N PRO A 338 22.01 -10.16 -9.03
CA PRO A 338 21.50 -11.49 -8.72
C PRO A 338 20.12 -11.41 -8.06
N LYS A 339 19.14 -12.17 -8.58
CA LYS A 339 17.77 -12.18 -8.06
C LYS A 339 17.71 -12.57 -6.57
N ALA A 340 18.56 -13.51 -6.16
CA ALA A 340 18.66 -13.95 -4.76
C ALA A 340 19.13 -12.87 -3.78
N LYS A 341 19.72 -11.76 -4.26
CA LYS A 341 20.22 -10.66 -3.43
C LYS A 341 19.30 -9.44 -3.43
N GLU A 342 18.13 -9.50 -4.04
CA GLU A 342 17.28 -8.32 -4.30
C GLU A 342 17.01 -7.39 -3.10
N GLN A 343 17.01 -7.91 -1.87
CA GLN A 343 16.84 -7.09 -0.66
C GLN A 343 18.00 -6.09 -0.46
N ASP A 344 19.19 -6.42 -0.97
CA ASP A 344 20.41 -5.63 -0.88
C ASP A 344 20.43 -4.43 -1.83
N ILE A 345 19.46 -4.30 -2.75
CA ILE A 345 19.40 -3.19 -3.72
C ILE A 345 19.38 -1.82 -3.01
N LYS A 346 18.77 -1.72 -1.83
CA LYS A 346 18.82 -0.49 -1.02
C LYS A 346 20.26 -0.11 -0.64
N GLN A 347 21.08 -1.08 -0.25
CA GLN A 347 22.48 -0.84 0.08
C GLN A 347 23.30 -0.49 -1.16
N VAL A 348 22.97 -1.10 -2.30
CA VAL A 348 23.59 -0.75 -3.59
C VAL A 348 23.30 0.70 -3.95
N LEU A 349 22.06 1.16 -3.80
CA LEU A 349 21.67 2.55 -4.03
C LEU A 349 22.49 3.54 -3.19
N GLU A 350 22.66 3.28 -1.90
CA GLU A 350 23.49 4.12 -1.03
C GLU A 350 24.96 4.16 -1.49
N ASN A 351 25.49 3.02 -1.96
CA ASN A 351 26.85 2.97 -2.51
C ASN A 351 26.98 3.74 -3.82
N VAL A 352 25.95 3.71 -4.68
CA VAL A 352 25.90 4.48 -5.92
C VAL A 352 25.86 5.97 -5.61
N LYS A 353 25.01 6.41 -4.67
CA LYS A 353 24.95 7.81 -4.20
C LYS A 353 26.29 8.30 -3.69
N ALA A 354 26.96 7.49 -2.87
CA ALA A 354 28.27 7.83 -2.31
C ALA A 354 29.37 7.93 -3.37
N LYS A 355 29.29 7.13 -4.45
CA LYS A 355 30.33 7.05 -5.48
C LYS A 355 30.13 8.02 -6.64
N PHE A 356 28.90 8.24 -7.06
CA PHE A 356 28.57 8.95 -8.31
C PHE A 356 27.70 10.18 -8.11
N GLY A 357 27.08 10.37 -6.94
CA GLY A 357 26.25 11.53 -6.64
C GLY A 357 24.80 11.17 -6.32
N LYS A 358 24.09 12.10 -5.66
CA LYS A 358 22.71 11.88 -5.18
C LYS A 358 21.67 11.84 -6.29
N GLU A 359 22.01 12.35 -7.48
CA GLU A 359 21.18 12.40 -8.67
C GLU A 359 20.80 11.02 -9.22
N TYR A 360 21.57 9.97 -8.91
CA TYR A 360 21.27 8.58 -9.29
C TYR A 360 20.31 7.89 -8.30
N GLY A 361 19.56 8.68 -7.53
CA GLY A 361 19.11 8.34 -6.18
C GLY A 361 17.65 8.05 -5.94
#